data_AF-A0A8B6GIK6-F1
#
_entry.id   AF-A0A8B6GIK6-F1
#
_cell.length_a   1.000
_cell.length_b   1.000
_cell.length_c   1.000
_cell.angle_alpha   90.00
_cell.angle_beta   90.00
_cell.angle_gamma   90.00
#
_symmetry.space_group_name_H-M   'P 1'
#
loop_
_entity.id
_entity.type
_entity.pdbx_description
1 polymer ?
#
loop_
_entity_poly.entity_id
_entity_poly.type
_entity_poly.pdbx_seq_one_letter_code
_entity_poly.pdbx_strand_id
1 'polypeptide(L)'
;MILCGLWFGEVKPFMNLFTKPFTKSLKQLETICIDYEVDGTSYLTKGYLICGTADLPAKSIVLNCNQFNGKYSCMRCMHPGETFKTNKGGCVHTFPYDASKPQFDKRTFQSCIEHAFTAIRDQKTTNGIKGPSFLMALKSYDFVKSNSIDYMHGVLLGITKLLIKLWISSGFSDQKFSVSKYVEIIDERLLQIKPPSFITRIPRTLSDHFKYWKASELRSWLYYYSLPVMFDILTPAYLMHYACFVQGIYLLSTDCVTTDDLKMSQSLLSYFVHMFPSLYGERYVTLNMHSLLHLTECVEDLGPLWVYSCFPFENINGVLMELFHGTQNVELQIISSVNVLQNMPDVLRNIDDPTILKFIEKMKHKNLHHKIPAGTLSGSCPIGAGSNINLTEDLFGKLVTEVNFKPSKVFTYKRISHRGLILHSAA
;
A
#
# COMPACT_ATOMS: atom_id res chain seq x y z
N MET A 1 -2.79 11.80 11.41
CA MET A 1 -2.43 10.46 11.93
C MET A 1 -2.83 10.40 13.39
N ILE A 2 -3.48 9.32 13.82
CA ILE A 2 -3.77 9.06 15.23
C ILE A 2 -2.89 7.88 15.66
N LEU A 3 -1.98 8.11 16.61
CA LEU A 3 -1.23 7.03 17.25
C LEU A 3 -2.06 6.48 18.41
N CYS A 4 -2.67 5.32 18.22
CA CYS A 4 -3.57 4.73 19.22
C CYS A 4 -2.86 3.98 20.36
N GLY A 5 -1.59 3.63 20.17
CA GLY A 5 -0.81 2.93 21.20
C GLY A 5 0.62 2.69 20.75
N LEU A 6 1.53 2.66 21.72
CA LEU A 6 2.94 2.32 21.56
C LEU A 6 3.27 1.22 22.56
N TRP A 7 3.88 0.13 22.09
CA TRP A 7 4.37 -0.95 22.96
C TRP A 7 5.89 -0.97 22.96
N PHE A 8 6.47 -0.98 24.15
CA PHE A 8 7.89 -1.15 24.36
C PHE A 8 8.12 -2.34 25.30
N GLY A 9 8.82 -3.35 24.80
CA GLY A 9 9.10 -4.57 25.56
C GLY A 9 9.84 -5.58 24.72
N GLU A 10 10.54 -6.51 25.37
CA GLU A 10 11.34 -7.54 24.71
C GLU A 10 10.48 -8.56 23.95
N VAL A 11 9.23 -8.74 24.39
CA VAL A 11 8.26 -9.64 23.77
C VAL A 11 7.15 -8.85 23.09
N LYS A 12 6.53 -9.48 22.08
CA LYS A 12 5.34 -8.92 21.42
C LYS A 12 4.18 -8.82 22.41
N PRO A 13 3.36 -7.74 22.34
CA PRO A 13 2.25 -7.58 23.26
C PRO A 13 1.19 -8.65 23.03
N PHE A 14 0.53 -9.07 24.11
CA PHE A 14 -0.75 -9.75 23.98
C PHE A 14 -1.80 -8.71 23.56
N MET A 15 -2.18 -8.73 22.28
CA MET A 15 -2.96 -7.65 21.66
C MET A 15 -4.27 -7.37 22.38
N ASN A 16 -5.00 -8.38 22.85
CA ASN A 16 -6.27 -8.17 23.54
C ASN A 16 -6.13 -7.37 24.85
N LEU A 17 -4.98 -7.46 25.52
CA LEU A 17 -4.69 -6.65 26.70
C LEU A 17 -4.24 -5.25 26.29
N PHE A 18 -3.30 -5.19 25.34
CA PHE A 18 -2.73 -3.93 24.85
C PHE A 18 -3.79 -2.99 24.24
N THR A 19 -4.73 -3.53 23.46
CA THR A 19 -5.76 -2.74 22.78
C THR A 19 -7.03 -2.56 23.60
N LYS A 20 -7.06 -2.91 24.89
CA LYS A 20 -8.27 -2.79 25.73
C LYS A 20 -8.84 -1.37 25.78
N PRO A 21 -8.04 -0.29 25.99
CA PRO A 21 -8.57 1.08 25.95
C PRO A 21 -9.08 1.49 24.56
N PHE A 22 -8.36 1.07 23.51
CA PHE A 22 -8.73 1.34 22.13
C PHE A 22 -10.05 0.65 21.76
N THR A 23 -10.21 -0.61 22.14
CA THR A 23 -11.45 -1.40 21.92
C THR A 23 -12.64 -0.78 22.64
N LYS A 24 -12.45 -0.30 23.88
CA LYS A 24 -13.50 0.43 24.61
C LYS A 24 -13.94 1.68 23.85
N SER A 25 -12.99 2.45 23.35
CA SER A 25 -13.26 3.69 22.60
C SER A 25 -14.01 3.40 21.29
N LEU A 26 -13.58 2.38 20.53
CA LEU A 26 -14.29 1.95 19.30
C LEU A 26 -15.72 1.47 19.59
N LYS A 27 -15.92 0.71 20.67
CA LYS A 27 -17.26 0.28 21.09
C LYS A 27 -18.16 1.47 21.43
N GLN A 28 -17.64 2.48 22.12
CA GLN A 28 -18.38 3.70 22.43
C GLN A 28 -18.75 4.44 21.14
N LEU A 29 -17.80 4.60 20.22
CA LEU A 29 -18.00 5.25 18.93
C LEU A 29 -19.11 4.61 18.07
N GLU A 30 -19.18 3.27 18.04
CA GLU A 30 -20.18 2.57 17.21
C GLU A 30 -21.57 2.46 17.88
N THR A 31 -21.66 2.67 19.21
CA THR A 31 -22.91 2.45 19.97
C THR A 31 -23.54 3.70 20.59
N ILE A 32 -22.77 4.60 21.18
CA ILE A 32 -23.27 5.68 22.04
C ILE A 32 -23.40 7.02 21.28
N CYS A 33 -22.81 7.13 20.08
CA CYS A 33 -22.54 8.40 19.39
C CYS A 33 -21.65 9.35 20.21
N ILE A 34 -21.03 10.31 19.55
CA ILE A 34 -20.38 11.46 20.18
C ILE A 34 -21.14 12.70 19.75
N ASP A 35 -21.64 13.44 20.73
CA ASP A 35 -22.16 14.79 20.58
C ASP A 35 -21.03 15.81 20.72
N TYR A 36 -20.97 16.76 19.80
CA TYR A 36 -20.04 17.89 19.88
C TYR A 36 -20.60 19.10 19.15
N GLU A 37 -20.09 20.28 19.47
CA GLU A 37 -20.51 21.55 18.86
C GLU A 37 -19.36 22.18 18.09
N VAL A 38 -19.63 22.64 16.86
CA VAL A 38 -18.71 23.45 16.06
C VAL A 38 -19.47 24.65 15.54
N ASP A 39 -18.98 25.85 15.85
CA ASP A 39 -19.55 27.13 15.41
C ASP A 39 -21.05 27.26 15.71
N GLY A 40 -21.49 26.90 16.92
CA GLY A 40 -22.89 26.98 17.31
C GLY A 40 -23.78 25.84 16.80
N THR A 41 -23.22 24.91 16.01
CA THR A 41 -23.96 23.79 15.42
C THR A 41 -23.61 22.49 16.15
N SER A 42 -24.62 21.82 16.70
CA SER A 42 -24.45 20.51 17.34
C SER A 42 -24.44 19.38 16.30
N TYR A 43 -23.46 18.49 16.42
CA TYR A 43 -23.30 17.31 15.60
C TYR A 43 -23.42 16.06 16.46
N LEU A 44 -24.07 15.03 15.93
CA LEU A 44 -24.11 13.70 16.51
C LEU A 44 -23.42 12.73 15.57
N THR A 45 -22.27 12.19 15.98
CA THR A 45 -21.42 11.37 15.11
C THR A 45 -21.27 9.95 15.64
N LYS A 46 -21.37 8.97 14.74
CA LYS A 46 -20.96 7.58 14.99
C LYS A 46 -19.67 7.28 14.25
N GLY A 47 -18.80 6.51 14.89
CA GLY A 47 -17.55 6.04 14.30
C GLY A 47 -17.59 4.52 14.11
N TYR A 48 -17.17 4.06 12.94
CA TYR A 48 -17.10 2.64 12.61
C TYR A 48 -15.69 2.27 12.16
N LEU A 49 -15.15 1.18 12.70
CA LEU A 49 -13.94 0.59 12.14
C LEU A 49 -14.34 -0.24 10.91
N ILE A 50 -13.87 0.15 9.73
CA ILE A 50 -14.28 -0.48 8.47
C ILE A 50 -13.23 -1.50 8.00
N CYS A 51 -11.94 -1.20 8.20
CA CYS A 51 -10.84 -1.99 7.66
C CYS A 51 -9.66 -2.07 8.64
N GLY A 52 -9.04 -3.25 8.71
CA GLY A 52 -7.72 -3.47 9.28
C GLY A 52 -6.73 -3.92 8.20
N THR A 53 -5.52 -3.34 8.20
CA THR A 53 -4.42 -3.75 7.30
C THR A 53 -3.14 -3.91 8.08
N ALA A 54 -2.36 -4.92 7.71
CA ALA A 54 -1.09 -5.28 8.31
C ALA A 54 -0.37 -6.29 7.41
N ASP A 55 0.96 -6.35 7.53
CA ASP A 55 1.75 -7.45 6.99
C ASP A 55 1.36 -8.80 7.65
N LEU A 56 1.73 -9.92 7.04
CA LEU A 56 1.31 -11.24 7.53
C LEU A 56 1.74 -11.54 8.98
N PRO A 57 2.98 -11.22 9.41
CA PRO A 57 3.39 -11.37 10.80
C PRO A 57 2.53 -10.55 11.77
N ALA A 58 2.37 -9.24 11.57
CA ALA A 58 1.58 -8.40 12.47
C ALA A 58 0.09 -8.77 12.43
N LYS A 59 -0.44 -9.13 11.26
CA LYS A 59 -1.81 -9.63 11.11
C LYS A 59 -2.05 -10.86 11.98
N SER A 60 -1.12 -11.81 12.02
CA SER A 60 -1.29 -13.02 12.85
C SER A 60 -1.41 -12.70 14.34
N ILE A 61 -0.73 -11.64 14.79
CA ILE A 61 -0.73 -11.17 16.18
C ILE A 61 -2.03 -10.42 16.48
N VAL A 62 -2.46 -9.51 15.59
CA VAL A 62 -3.70 -8.72 15.71
C VAL A 62 -4.94 -9.63 15.68
N LEU A 63 -4.96 -10.62 14.79
CA LEU A 63 -6.08 -11.55 14.61
C LEU A 63 -6.02 -12.76 15.54
N ASN A 64 -4.95 -12.87 16.35
CA ASN A 64 -4.72 -14.00 17.23
C ASN A 64 -4.85 -15.36 16.49
N CYS A 65 -4.18 -15.46 15.34
CA CYS A 65 -4.26 -16.61 14.45
C CYS A 65 -2.86 -17.16 14.10
N ASN A 66 -2.82 -18.22 13.30
CA ASN A 66 -1.59 -18.80 12.81
C ASN A 66 -0.80 -17.80 11.95
N GLN A 67 0.53 -17.89 12.05
CA GLN A 67 1.42 -17.19 11.14
C GLN A 67 1.34 -17.81 9.74
N PHE A 68 1.91 -17.11 8.75
CA PHE A 68 1.88 -17.46 7.33
C PHE A 68 2.43 -18.84 6.95
N ASN A 69 3.09 -19.53 7.88
CA ASN A 69 3.65 -20.87 7.76
C ASN A 69 2.82 -21.96 8.48
N GLY A 70 1.62 -21.63 8.96
CA GLY A 70 0.73 -22.58 9.63
C GLY A 70 -0.33 -23.16 8.70
N LYS A 71 -0.73 -24.42 8.95
CA LYS A 71 -1.69 -25.20 8.14
C LYS A 71 -2.94 -24.41 7.76
N TYR A 72 -3.60 -23.72 8.68
CA TYR A 72 -4.80 -22.93 8.36
C TYR A 72 -4.56 -21.42 8.48
N SER A 73 -3.48 -20.93 7.86
CA SER A 73 -3.04 -19.54 7.99
C SER A 73 -3.78 -18.54 7.09
N CYS A 74 -4.50 -19.01 6.06
CA CYS A 74 -5.39 -18.15 5.30
C CYS A 74 -6.61 -17.75 6.15
N MET A 75 -6.90 -16.46 6.22
CA MET A 75 -8.04 -15.91 6.96
C MET A 75 -9.29 -15.71 6.10
N ARG A 76 -9.23 -16.04 4.80
CA ARG A 76 -10.37 -15.97 3.87
C ARG A 76 -10.99 -17.35 3.58
N CYS A 77 -10.18 -18.42 3.59
CA CYS A 77 -10.68 -19.78 3.37
C CYS A 77 -10.03 -20.81 4.29
N MET A 78 -10.53 -22.04 4.19
CA MET A 78 -10.13 -23.20 4.99
C MET A 78 -9.10 -24.10 4.28
N HIS A 79 -8.44 -23.62 3.23
CA HIS A 79 -7.38 -24.37 2.54
C HIS A 79 -6.23 -24.67 3.51
N PRO A 80 -5.90 -25.95 3.77
CA PRO A 80 -4.74 -26.33 4.54
C PRO A 80 -3.44 -26.14 3.74
N GLY A 81 -2.54 -25.29 4.21
CA GLY A 81 -1.15 -25.29 3.79
C GLY A 81 -0.40 -26.53 4.30
N GLU A 82 0.63 -26.90 3.56
CA GLU A 82 1.43 -28.11 3.77
C GLU A 82 2.92 -27.80 3.80
N THR A 83 3.69 -28.67 4.45
CA THR A 83 5.15 -28.54 4.47
C THR A 83 5.75 -29.20 3.25
N PHE A 84 6.27 -28.41 2.34
CA PHE A 84 7.05 -28.87 1.20
C PHE A 84 8.53 -29.04 1.60
N LYS A 85 9.06 -30.26 1.47
CA LYS A 85 10.48 -30.56 1.69
C LYS A 85 11.28 -30.21 0.43
N THR A 86 12.27 -29.34 0.57
CA THR A 86 13.17 -28.98 -0.52
C THR A 86 14.31 -29.98 -0.65
N ASN A 87 14.84 -30.14 -1.87
CA ASN A 87 15.94 -31.05 -2.18
C ASN A 87 17.23 -30.77 -1.38
N LYS A 88 17.38 -29.56 -0.81
CA LYS A 88 18.53 -29.15 0.02
C LYS A 88 18.27 -29.31 1.52
N GLY A 89 17.28 -30.09 1.93
CA GLY A 89 16.96 -30.36 3.34
C GLY A 89 16.21 -29.24 4.07
N GLY A 90 15.91 -28.11 3.40
CA GLY A 90 15.03 -27.07 3.94
C GLY A 90 13.55 -27.40 3.79
N CYS A 91 12.69 -26.76 4.58
CA CYS A 91 11.23 -26.88 4.48
C CYS A 91 10.61 -25.52 4.18
N VAL A 92 9.59 -25.49 3.32
CA VAL A 92 8.78 -24.30 3.05
C VAL A 92 7.30 -24.65 3.20
N HIS A 93 6.48 -23.68 3.58
CA HIS A 93 5.04 -23.88 3.70
C HIS A 93 4.33 -23.42 2.42
N THR A 94 3.55 -24.30 1.83
CA THR A 94 2.90 -24.09 0.53
C THR A 94 1.41 -24.37 0.61
N PHE A 95 0.65 -23.83 -0.35
CA PHE A 95 -0.77 -24.08 -0.55
C PHE A 95 -0.90 -24.85 -1.86
N PRO A 96 -0.76 -26.18 -1.85
CA PRO A 96 -0.80 -26.98 -3.07
C PRO A 96 -2.17 -26.86 -3.74
N TYR A 97 -2.19 -26.86 -5.08
CA TYR A 97 -3.46 -26.91 -5.77
C TYR A 97 -4.09 -28.30 -5.65
N ASP A 98 -5.35 -28.35 -5.23
CA ASP A 98 -6.14 -29.58 -5.19
C ASP A 98 -7.19 -29.54 -6.31
N ALA A 99 -6.95 -30.32 -7.36
CA ALA A 99 -7.88 -30.42 -8.50
C ALA A 99 -9.23 -31.07 -8.12
N SER A 100 -9.26 -31.87 -7.04
CA SER A 100 -10.51 -32.48 -6.53
C SER A 100 -11.34 -31.50 -5.70
N LYS A 101 -10.69 -30.48 -5.12
CA LYS A 101 -11.33 -29.40 -4.36
C LYS A 101 -10.75 -28.04 -4.78
N PRO A 102 -11.11 -27.54 -5.98
CA PRO A 102 -10.54 -26.30 -6.51
C PRO A 102 -10.91 -25.06 -5.70
N GLN A 103 -12.01 -25.14 -4.94
CA GLN A 103 -12.43 -24.10 -4.00
C GLN A 103 -12.62 -24.70 -2.61
N PHE A 104 -11.86 -24.17 -1.65
CA PHE A 104 -12.02 -24.50 -0.24
C PHE A 104 -13.10 -23.64 0.41
N ASP A 105 -13.70 -24.18 1.47
CA ASP A 105 -14.76 -23.49 2.21
C ASP A 105 -14.27 -22.13 2.69
N LYS A 106 -15.10 -21.10 2.49
CA LYS A 106 -14.81 -19.75 2.96
C LYS A 106 -14.97 -19.69 4.47
N ARG A 107 -14.14 -18.86 5.10
CA ARG A 107 -14.35 -18.51 6.51
C ARG A 107 -15.49 -17.50 6.61
N THR A 108 -16.29 -17.65 7.64
CA THR A 108 -17.28 -16.65 8.06
C THR A 108 -16.90 -16.09 9.42
N PHE A 109 -17.38 -14.88 9.74
CA PHE A 109 -17.18 -14.33 11.08
C PHE A 109 -17.68 -15.31 12.16
N GLN A 110 -18.87 -15.88 11.97
CA GLN A 110 -19.45 -16.86 12.89
C GLN A 110 -18.54 -18.10 13.10
N SER A 111 -18.02 -18.70 12.02
CA SER A 111 -17.11 -19.84 12.14
C SER A 111 -15.81 -19.47 12.88
N CYS A 112 -15.29 -18.26 12.67
CA CYS A 112 -14.10 -17.79 13.36
C CYS A 112 -14.33 -17.60 14.86
N ILE A 113 -15.53 -17.15 15.26
CA ILE A 113 -15.95 -17.08 16.67
C ILE A 113 -15.99 -18.47 17.29
N GLU A 114 -16.62 -19.44 16.64
CA GLU A 114 -16.72 -20.83 17.10
C GLU A 114 -15.33 -21.47 17.25
N HIS A 115 -14.44 -21.25 16.28
CA HIS A 115 -13.05 -21.70 16.36
C HIS A 115 -12.30 -21.02 17.52
N ALA A 116 -12.53 -19.74 17.78
CA ALA A 116 -11.91 -19.02 18.90
C ALA A 116 -12.34 -19.59 20.27
N PHE A 117 -13.64 -19.85 20.46
CA PHE A 117 -14.15 -20.47 21.68
C PHE A 117 -13.65 -21.90 21.87
N THR A 118 -13.66 -22.69 20.80
CA THR A 118 -13.09 -24.04 20.79
C THR A 118 -11.61 -24.01 21.16
N ALA A 119 -10.85 -23.05 20.63
CA ALA A 119 -9.43 -22.93 20.91
C ALA A 119 -9.12 -22.60 22.37
N ILE A 120 -9.96 -21.79 23.03
CA ILE A 120 -9.86 -21.54 24.47
C ILE A 120 -10.20 -22.82 25.26
N ARG A 121 -11.35 -23.43 24.96
CA ARG A 121 -11.86 -24.61 25.66
C ARG A 121 -10.83 -25.76 25.63
N ASP A 122 -10.27 -26.01 24.46
CA ASP A 122 -9.37 -27.13 24.22
C ASP A 122 -7.89 -26.76 24.43
N GLN A 123 -7.62 -25.50 24.80
CA GLN A 123 -6.27 -24.91 24.97
C GLN A 123 -5.34 -25.18 23.77
N LYS A 124 -5.92 -25.21 22.56
CA LYS A 124 -5.23 -25.60 21.33
C LYS A 124 -5.75 -24.81 20.16
N THR A 125 -4.87 -24.41 19.26
CA THR A 125 -5.27 -23.74 18.01
C THR A 125 -6.29 -24.59 17.23
N THR A 126 -7.43 -24.00 16.92
CA THR A 126 -8.50 -24.64 16.15
C THR A 126 -8.61 -23.97 14.80
N ASN A 127 -8.40 -24.73 13.72
CA ASN A 127 -8.54 -24.24 12.35
C ASN A 127 -7.80 -22.90 12.10
N GLY A 128 -6.60 -22.76 12.69
CA GLY A 128 -5.76 -21.58 12.54
C GLY A 128 -6.09 -20.41 13.46
N ILE A 129 -7.14 -20.48 14.27
CA ILE A 129 -7.49 -19.49 15.28
C ILE A 129 -6.94 -19.95 16.64
N LYS A 130 -6.19 -19.08 17.31
CA LYS A 130 -5.59 -19.38 18.63
C LYS A 130 -6.48 -18.96 19.79
N GLY A 131 -7.44 -18.07 19.53
CA GLY A 131 -8.39 -17.55 20.47
C GLY A 131 -9.05 -16.29 19.91
N PRO A 132 -9.84 -15.56 20.72
CA PRO A 132 -10.51 -14.35 20.26
C PRO A 132 -9.50 -13.25 19.98
N SER A 133 -9.82 -12.39 19.02
CA SER A 133 -9.17 -11.10 18.80
C SER A 133 -10.09 -9.98 19.31
N PHE A 134 -9.52 -8.87 19.77
CA PHE A 134 -10.29 -7.70 20.20
C PHE A 134 -11.21 -7.16 19.11
N LEU A 135 -10.86 -7.38 17.83
CA LEU A 135 -11.68 -6.99 16.68
C LEU A 135 -13.01 -7.77 16.61
N MET A 136 -13.03 -9.01 17.09
CA MET A 136 -14.26 -9.82 17.17
C MET A 136 -15.29 -9.25 18.15
N ALA A 137 -14.87 -8.32 19.01
CA ALA A 137 -15.74 -7.72 20.01
C ALA A 137 -16.50 -6.50 19.48
N LEU A 138 -16.19 -6.00 18.27
CA LEU A 138 -16.83 -4.86 17.64
C LEU A 138 -18.06 -5.34 16.86
N LYS A 139 -19.19 -4.62 16.97
CA LYS A 139 -20.45 -5.03 16.35
C LYS A 139 -20.45 -4.86 14.84
N SER A 140 -19.80 -3.80 14.37
CA SER A 140 -19.86 -3.38 12.97
C SER A 140 -18.67 -3.89 12.13
N TYR A 141 -17.72 -4.57 12.77
CA TYR A 141 -16.51 -5.08 12.13
C TYR A 141 -16.67 -6.56 11.78
N ASP A 142 -16.67 -6.89 10.49
CA ASP A 142 -16.68 -8.28 10.05
C ASP A 142 -15.25 -8.82 10.13
N PHE A 143 -15.01 -9.76 11.05
CA PHE A 143 -13.67 -10.28 11.31
C PHE A 143 -12.98 -10.90 10.08
N VAL A 144 -13.73 -11.38 9.08
CA VAL A 144 -13.16 -11.94 7.84
C VAL A 144 -13.07 -10.86 6.78
N LYS A 145 -14.18 -10.15 6.51
CA LYS A 145 -14.29 -9.20 5.40
C LYS A 145 -13.53 -7.91 5.63
N SER A 146 -13.56 -7.40 6.86
CA SER A 146 -12.89 -6.16 7.24
C SER A 146 -11.37 -6.29 7.40
N ASN A 147 -10.82 -7.50 7.28
CA ASN A 147 -9.38 -7.71 7.27
C ASN A 147 -8.85 -7.82 5.83
N SER A 148 -8.16 -6.76 5.41
CA SER A 148 -7.60 -6.65 4.05
C SER A 148 -6.41 -7.57 3.83
N ILE A 149 -6.13 -7.93 2.57
CA ILE A 149 -4.86 -8.50 2.15
C ILE A 149 -3.98 -7.34 1.67
N ASP A 150 -2.86 -7.08 2.34
CA ASP A 150 -2.03 -5.94 1.99
C ASP A 150 -1.36 -6.14 0.62
N TYR A 151 -1.72 -5.26 -0.31
CA TYR A 151 -1.17 -5.19 -1.65
C TYR A 151 0.34 -4.92 -1.64
N MET A 152 0.84 -4.06 -0.74
CA MET A 152 2.25 -3.68 -0.73
C MET A 152 3.16 -4.85 -0.36
N HIS A 153 2.90 -5.52 0.76
CA HIS A 153 3.69 -6.66 1.21
C HIS A 153 3.39 -7.92 0.42
N GLY A 154 2.12 -8.19 0.10
CA GLY A 154 1.71 -9.42 -0.58
C GLY A 154 2.08 -9.41 -2.07
N VAL A 155 1.59 -8.43 -2.82
CA VAL A 155 1.69 -8.40 -4.28
C VAL A 155 3.04 -7.84 -4.74
N LEU A 156 3.48 -6.72 -4.18
CA LEU A 156 4.71 -6.08 -4.62
C LEU A 156 5.95 -6.75 -4.02
N LEU A 157 6.11 -6.69 -2.69
CA LEU A 157 7.28 -7.24 -2.02
C LEU A 157 7.29 -8.78 -1.98
N GLY A 158 6.12 -9.41 -2.05
CA GLY A 158 5.96 -10.86 -2.09
C GLY A 158 6.10 -11.39 -3.51
N ILE A 159 5.06 -11.24 -4.34
CA ILE A 159 4.96 -11.91 -5.64
C ILE A 159 5.83 -11.26 -6.72
N THR A 160 5.74 -9.95 -6.88
CA THR A 160 6.49 -9.23 -7.94
C THR A 160 7.99 -9.38 -7.72
N LYS A 161 8.44 -9.19 -6.47
CA LYS A 161 9.86 -9.40 -6.11
C LYS A 161 10.28 -10.86 -6.27
N LEU A 162 9.42 -11.83 -5.96
CA LEU A 162 9.71 -13.25 -6.20
C LEU A 162 9.92 -13.55 -7.68
N LEU A 163 9.01 -13.11 -8.55
CA LEU A 163 9.10 -13.34 -9.99
C LEU A 163 10.41 -12.80 -10.58
N ILE A 164 10.74 -11.53 -10.29
CA ILE A 164 12.00 -10.93 -10.74
C ILE A 164 13.19 -11.76 -10.26
N LYS A 165 13.21 -12.16 -8.98
CA LYS A 165 14.27 -12.99 -8.42
C LYS A 165 14.42 -14.32 -9.16
N LEU A 166 13.32 -15.00 -9.47
CA LEU A 166 13.33 -16.26 -10.22
C LEU A 166 13.93 -16.07 -11.62
N TRP A 167 13.60 -14.96 -12.27
CA TRP A 167 14.06 -14.65 -13.62
C TRP A 167 15.54 -14.30 -13.70
N ILE A 168 16.07 -13.49 -12.77
CA ILE A 168 17.40 -12.88 -12.94
C ILE A 168 18.51 -13.49 -12.08
N SER A 169 18.17 -14.27 -11.04
CA SER A 169 19.23 -14.78 -10.14
C SER A 169 20.06 -15.86 -10.82
N SER A 170 21.39 -15.73 -10.75
CA SER A 170 22.34 -16.73 -11.29
C SER A 170 22.11 -18.14 -10.73
N GLY A 171 21.64 -18.26 -9.48
CA GLY A 171 21.30 -19.55 -8.87
C GLY A 171 20.13 -20.31 -9.53
N PHE A 172 19.45 -19.70 -10.50
CA PHE A 172 18.41 -20.33 -11.32
C PHE A 172 18.79 -20.43 -12.80
N SER A 173 20.05 -20.19 -13.20
CA SER A 173 20.50 -20.21 -14.61
C SER A 173 20.01 -21.41 -15.42
N ASP A 174 19.94 -22.58 -14.78
CA ASP A 174 19.59 -23.85 -15.44
C ASP A 174 18.07 -24.10 -15.50
N GLN A 175 17.26 -23.17 -14.98
CA GLN A 175 15.80 -23.27 -14.95
C GLN A 175 15.18 -22.67 -16.21
N LYS A 176 14.11 -23.30 -16.71
CA LYS A 176 13.41 -22.86 -17.93
C LYS A 176 12.86 -21.43 -17.86
N PHE A 177 12.49 -20.97 -16.66
CA PHE A 177 11.99 -19.61 -16.43
C PHE A 177 13.10 -18.56 -16.35
N SER A 178 14.37 -18.98 -16.24
CA SER A 178 15.47 -18.05 -16.03
C SER A 178 15.84 -17.32 -17.31
N VAL A 179 16.03 -16.02 -17.15
CA VAL A 179 16.52 -15.09 -18.18
C VAL A 179 17.74 -14.33 -17.66
N SER A 180 18.45 -14.88 -16.68
CA SER A 180 19.61 -14.26 -16.05
C SER A 180 20.71 -13.89 -17.05
N LYS A 181 20.83 -14.65 -18.15
CA LYS A 181 21.76 -14.37 -19.25
C LYS A 181 21.42 -13.11 -20.07
N TYR A 182 20.20 -12.59 -19.95
CA TYR A 182 19.73 -11.40 -20.63
C TYR A 182 19.64 -10.18 -19.69
N VAL A 183 20.20 -10.26 -18.47
CA VAL A 183 20.08 -9.20 -17.46
C VAL A 183 20.62 -7.85 -17.96
N GLU A 184 21.69 -7.86 -18.76
CA GLU A 184 22.26 -6.64 -19.36
C GLU A 184 21.27 -5.95 -20.32
N ILE A 185 20.56 -6.73 -21.14
CA ILE A 185 19.52 -6.22 -22.06
C ILE A 185 18.34 -5.67 -21.26
N ILE A 186 17.94 -6.37 -20.19
CA ILE A 186 16.86 -5.94 -19.30
C ILE A 186 17.22 -4.58 -18.68
N ASP A 187 18.45 -4.44 -18.19
CA ASP A 187 18.96 -3.21 -17.58
C ASP A 187 19.02 -2.06 -18.58
N GLU A 188 19.53 -2.31 -19.79
CA GLU A 188 19.55 -1.32 -20.87
C GLU A 188 18.14 -0.79 -21.16
N ARG A 189 17.17 -1.69 -21.40
CA ARG A 189 15.78 -1.33 -21.67
C ARG A 189 15.17 -0.53 -20.53
N LEU A 190 15.42 -0.95 -19.29
CA LEU A 190 14.89 -0.30 -18.10
C LEU A 190 15.44 1.13 -17.94
N LEU A 191 16.74 1.34 -18.20
CA LEU A 191 17.39 2.65 -18.13
C LEU A 191 16.95 3.61 -19.24
N GLN A 192 16.45 3.11 -20.37
CA GLN A 192 15.90 3.97 -21.43
C GLN A 192 14.51 4.53 -21.10
N ILE A 193 13.82 4.00 -20.09
CA ILE A 193 12.49 4.45 -19.72
C ILE A 193 12.56 5.83 -19.07
N LYS A 194 11.81 6.78 -19.64
CA LYS A 194 11.63 8.13 -19.11
C LYS A 194 10.28 8.22 -18.40
N PRO A 195 10.24 8.12 -17.07
CA PRO A 195 8.97 8.03 -16.37
C PRO A 195 8.24 9.39 -16.32
N PRO A 196 6.89 9.38 -16.26
CA PRO A 196 6.11 10.58 -15.99
C PRO A 196 6.37 11.12 -14.58
N SER A 197 6.04 12.39 -14.35
CA SER A 197 6.38 13.12 -13.12
C SER A 197 5.76 12.57 -11.83
N PHE A 198 4.69 11.76 -11.93
CA PHE A 198 4.07 11.12 -10.76
C PHE A 198 4.87 9.92 -10.23
N ILE A 199 5.84 9.43 -11.01
CA ILE A 199 6.77 8.40 -10.54
C ILE A 199 8.00 9.09 -9.94
N THR A 200 8.12 8.98 -8.62
CA THR A 200 9.15 9.70 -7.85
C THR A 200 10.54 9.09 -7.95
N ARG A 201 10.66 7.84 -8.40
CA ARG A 201 11.93 7.12 -8.51
C ARG A 201 12.18 6.71 -9.96
N ILE A 202 13.28 7.21 -10.52
CA ILE A 202 13.73 6.86 -11.86
C ILE A 202 14.13 5.37 -11.87
N PRO A 203 13.89 4.63 -12.97
CA PRO A 203 14.35 3.25 -13.11
C PRO A 203 15.85 3.12 -12.89
N ARG A 204 16.27 2.02 -12.27
CA ARG A 204 17.68 1.68 -12.02
C ARG A 204 17.90 0.21 -12.34
N THR A 205 19.13 -0.21 -12.54
CA THR A 205 19.46 -1.60 -12.92
C THR A 205 18.95 -2.64 -11.92
N LEU A 206 18.57 -3.80 -12.43
CA LEU A 206 18.25 -5.00 -11.66
C LEU A 206 19.53 -5.69 -11.18
N SER A 207 20.56 -5.78 -12.02
CA SER A 207 21.83 -6.43 -11.67
C SER A 207 22.45 -5.90 -10.37
N ASP A 208 22.57 -4.58 -10.24
CA ASP A 208 23.24 -3.95 -9.09
C ASP A 208 22.30 -3.61 -7.94
N HIS A 209 21.05 -3.22 -8.25
CA HIS A 209 20.19 -2.58 -7.25
C HIS A 209 18.98 -3.40 -6.81
N PHE A 210 18.65 -4.52 -7.46
CA PHE A 210 17.41 -5.26 -7.17
C PHE A 210 17.20 -5.61 -5.70
N LYS A 211 18.28 -5.96 -4.98
CA LYS A 211 18.23 -6.24 -3.53
C LYS A 211 17.59 -5.10 -2.73
N TYR A 212 17.83 -3.85 -3.15
CA TYR A 212 17.45 -2.61 -2.48
C TYR A 212 16.19 -1.95 -3.05
N TRP A 213 15.57 -2.53 -4.08
CA TRP A 213 14.33 -1.98 -4.64
C TRP A 213 13.22 -1.95 -3.58
N LYS A 214 12.60 -0.77 -3.45
CA LYS A 214 11.46 -0.54 -2.56
C LYS A 214 10.15 -0.97 -3.23
N ALA A 215 9.09 -1.09 -2.43
CA ALA A 215 7.76 -1.41 -2.94
C ALA A 215 7.28 -0.43 -4.03
N SER A 216 7.61 0.86 -3.93
CA SER A 216 7.25 1.84 -4.96
C SER A 216 7.94 1.59 -6.31
N GLU A 217 9.19 1.12 -6.32
CA GLU A 217 9.92 0.74 -7.54
C GLU A 217 9.31 -0.53 -8.14
N LEU A 218 8.94 -1.51 -7.31
CA LEU A 218 8.24 -2.71 -7.73
C LEU A 218 6.84 -2.41 -8.27
N ARG A 219 6.15 -1.40 -7.74
CA ARG A 219 4.88 -0.92 -8.29
C ARG A 219 5.04 -0.35 -9.69
N SER A 220 6.05 0.51 -9.89
CA SER A 220 6.33 1.07 -11.21
C SER A 220 6.74 -0.01 -12.20
N TRP A 221 7.55 -0.98 -11.76
CA TRP A 221 7.87 -2.18 -12.52
C TRP A 221 6.60 -2.91 -12.95
N LEU A 222 5.74 -3.27 -12.00
CA LEU A 222 4.54 -4.07 -12.24
C LEU A 222 3.61 -3.43 -13.27
N TYR A 223 3.31 -2.14 -13.15
CA TYR A 223 2.30 -1.48 -13.97
C TYR A 223 2.81 -0.90 -15.28
N TYR A 224 4.07 -0.48 -15.35
CA TYR A 224 4.52 0.36 -16.47
C TYR A 224 5.70 -0.22 -17.22
N TYR A 225 6.62 -0.91 -16.54
CA TYR A 225 7.92 -1.23 -17.15
C TYR A 225 8.05 -2.70 -17.54
N SER A 226 7.50 -3.60 -16.73
CA SER A 226 7.81 -5.02 -16.80
C SER A 226 7.43 -5.67 -18.13
N LEU A 227 6.22 -5.45 -18.64
CA LEU A 227 5.78 -6.06 -19.90
C LEU A 227 6.59 -5.56 -21.11
N PRO A 228 6.80 -4.24 -21.33
CA PRO A 228 7.66 -3.76 -22.41
C PRO A 228 9.12 -4.22 -22.29
N VAL A 229 9.68 -4.21 -21.07
CA VAL A 229 11.08 -4.60 -20.84
C VAL A 229 11.29 -6.09 -21.11
N MET A 230 10.35 -6.93 -20.66
CA MET A 230 10.45 -8.39 -20.73
C MET A 230 9.87 -8.99 -22.03
N PHE A 231 9.22 -8.17 -22.87
CA PHE A 231 8.80 -8.57 -24.21
C PHE A 231 10.00 -9.13 -24.98
N ASP A 232 9.82 -10.21 -25.76
CA ASP A 232 10.89 -10.96 -26.46
C ASP A 232 12.00 -11.63 -25.61
N ILE A 233 12.12 -11.30 -24.33
CA ILE A 233 13.10 -11.89 -23.40
C ILE A 233 12.50 -13.13 -22.70
N LEU A 234 11.30 -12.99 -22.15
CA LEU A 234 10.54 -14.13 -21.63
C LEU A 234 9.97 -14.95 -22.79
N THR A 235 9.98 -16.28 -22.65
CA THR A 235 9.28 -17.12 -23.64
C THR A 235 7.77 -16.80 -23.63
N PRO A 236 7.06 -17.02 -24.75
CA PRO A 236 5.64 -16.65 -24.85
C PRO A 236 4.77 -17.18 -23.71
N ALA A 237 5.04 -18.41 -23.24
CA ALA A 237 4.30 -19.00 -22.12
C ALA A 237 4.49 -18.24 -20.80
N TYR A 238 5.72 -17.86 -20.45
CA TYR A 238 6.01 -17.10 -19.23
C TYR A 238 5.54 -15.64 -19.34
N LEU A 239 5.67 -15.02 -20.52
CA LEU A 239 5.21 -13.65 -20.74
C LEU A 239 3.69 -13.55 -20.64
N MET A 240 2.95 -14.47 -21.27
CA MET A 240 1.48 -14.51 -21.18
C MET A 240 1.02 -14.80 -19.75
N HIS A 241 1.65 -15.74 -19.07
CA HIS A 241 1.35 -16.03 -17.65
C HIS A 241 1.58 -14.80 -16.77
N TYR A 242 2.69 -14.10 -16.95
CA TYR A 242 2.95 -12.86 -16.22
C TYR A 242 1.98 -11.74 -16.60
N ALA A 243 1.61 -11.59 -17.87
CA ALA A 243 0.63 -10.61 -18.32
C ALA A 243 -0.74 -10.82 -17.65
N CYS A 244 -1.17 -12.07 -17.42
CA CYS A 244 -2.38 -12.35 -16.65
C CYS A 244 -2.29 -11.80 -15.23
N PHE A 245 -1.14 -11.95 -14.57
CA PHE A 245 -0.92 -11.37 -13.25
C PHE A 245 -0.94 -9.83 -13.28
N VAL A 246 -0.21 -9.20 -14.21
CA VAL A 246 -0.19 -7.74 -14.35
C VAL A 246 -1.61 -7.19 -14.58
N GLN A 247 -2.33 -7.76 -15.54
CA GLN A 247 -3.68 -7.34 -15.89
C GLN A 247 -4.66 -7.55 -14.73
N GLY A 248 -4.60 -8.71 -14.07
CA GLY A 248 -5.47 -9.01 -12.92
C GLY A 248 -5.27 -8.01 -11.78
N ILE A 249 -4.02 -7.71 -11.42
CA ILE A 249 -3.74 -6.73 -10.37
C ILE A 249 -4.12 -5.30 -10.79
N TYR A 250 -3.90 -4.94 -12.05
CA TYR A 250 -4.26 -3.63 -12.59
C TYR A 250 -5.76 -3.36 -12.49
N LEU A 251 -6.60 -4.32 -12.91
CA LEU A 251 -8.07 -4.21 -12.85
C LEU A 251 -8.59 -3.99 -11.43
N LEU A 252 -7.89 -4.51 -10.41
CA LEU A 252 -8.25 -4.34 -9.00
C LEU A 252 -7.73 -3.04 -8.36
N SER A 253 -6.96 -2.24 -9.12
CA SER A 253 -6.28 -1.05 -8.62
C SER A 253 -6.71 0.24 -9.31
N THR A 254 -7.72 0.19 -10.18
CA THR A 254 -8.31 1.36 -10.83
C THR A 254 -9.12 2.19 -9.83
N ASP A 255 -9.43 3.44 -10.18
CA ASP A 255 -10.26 4.32 -9.34
C ASP A 255 -11.73 3.88 -9.30
N CYS A 256 -12.18 3.19 -10.35
CA CYS A 256 -13.50 2.57 -10.45
C CYS A 256 -13.31 1.11 -10.90
N VAL A 257 -13.73 0.18 -10.06
CA VAL A 257 -13.66 -1.27 -10.33
C VAL A 257 -15.08 -1.76 -10.55
N THR A 258 -15.37 -2.24 -11.76
CA THR A 258 -16.69 -2.77 -12.12
C THR A 258 -16.82 -4.26 -11.80
N THR A 259 -18.04 -4.78 -11.81
CA THR A 259 -18.28 -6.22 -11.64
C THR A 259 -17.61 -7.06 -12.73
N ASP A 260 -17.48 -6.54 -13.95
CA ASP A 260 -16.80 -7.26 -15.03
C ASP A 260 -15.28 -7.23 -14.86
N ASP A 261 -14.71 -6.12 -14.35
CA ASP A 261 -13.30 -6.06 -13.96
C ASP A 261 -12.98 -7.10 -12.88
N LEU A 262 -13.87 -7.26 -11.88
CA LEU A 262 -13.73 -8.25 -10.82
C LEU A 262 -13.74 -9.68 -11.37
N LYS A 263 -14.70 -10.02 -12.23
CA LYS A 263 -14.79 -11.35 -12.88
C LYS A 263 -13.55 -11.64 -13.72
N MET A 264 -13.14 -10.68 -14.54
CA MET A 264 -11.96 -10.82 -15.41
C MET A 264 -10.69 -11.00 -14.57
N SER A 265 -10.50 -10.15 -13.55
CA SER A 265 -9.38 -10.29 -12.61
C SER A 265 -9.40 -11.65 -11.91
N GLN A 266 -10.56 -12.14 -11.47
CA GLN A 266 -10.68 -13.43 -10.81
C GLN A 266 -10.20 -14.56 -11.72
N SER A 267 -10.62 -14.57 -12.98
CA SER A 267 -10.18 -15.56 -13.98
C SER A 267 -8.68 -15.48 -14.23
N LEU A 268 -8.13 -14.27 -14.41
CA LEU A 268 -6.71 -14.05 -14.68
C LEU A 268 -5.82 -14.46 -13.50
N LEU A 269 -6.16 -14.05 -12.28
CA LEU A 269 -5.39 -14.37 -11.08
C LEU A 269 -5.52 -15.85 -10.71
N SER A 270 -6.71 -16.44 -10.91
CA SER A 270 -6.88 -17.88 -10.76
C SER A 270 -5.96 -18.61 -11.74
N TYR A 271 -6.03 -18.32 -13.04
CA TYR A 271 -5.13 -18.93 -14.02
C TYR A 271 -3.66 -18.78 -13.63
N PHE A 272 -3.25 -17.58 -13.21
CA PHE A 272 -1.88 -17.32 -12.76
C PHE A 272 -1.46 -18.24 -11.60
N VAL A 273 -2.26 -18.33 -10.55
CA VAL A 273 -1.96 -19.17 -9.37
C VAL A 273 -1.95 -20.66 -9.73
N HIS A 274 -2.92 -21.13 -10.51
CA HIS A 274 -3.05 -22.53 -10.91
C HIS A 274 -1.89 -23.01 -11.78
N MET A 275 -1.41 -22.17 -12.70
CA MET A 275 -0.29 -22.52 -13.57
C MET A 275 1.08 -22.37 -12.90
N PHE A 276 1.17 -21.64 -11.78
CA PHE A 276 2.43 -21.32 -11.11
C PHE A 276 3.28 -22.55 -10.73
N PRO A 277 2.73 -23.63 -10.12
CA PRO A 277 3.48 -24.84 -9.81
C PRO A 277 4.18 -25.45 -11.03
N SER A 278 3.49 -25.54 -12.16
CA SER A 278 4.02 -26.16 -13.38
C SER A 278 5.13 -25.34 -14.03
N LEU A 279 5.05 -24.01 -13.90
CA LEU A 279 5.97 -23.08 -14.56
C LEU A 279 7.21 -22.77 -13.70
N TYR A 280 7.06 -22.68 -12.38
CA TYR A 280 8.10 -22.23 -11.46
C TYR A 280 8.41 -23.21 -10.32
N GLY A 281 7.47 -24.11 -9.98
CA GLY A 281 7.60 -25.11 -8.92
C GLY A 281 6.68 -24.87 -7.71
N GLU A 282 6.16 -25.95 -7.13
CA GLU A 282 5.22 -25.95 -6.01
C GLU A 282 5.72 -25.20 -4.77
N ARG A 283 7.03 -25.29 -4.49
CA ARG A 283 7.70 -24.64 -3.34
C ARG A 283 7.47 -23.13 -3.24
N TYR A 284 7.03 -22.48 -4.31
CA TYR A 284 6.81 -21.05 -4.38
C TYR A 284 5.36 -20.62 -4.20
N VAL A 285 4.42 -21.57 -4.14
CA VAL A 285 3.00 -21.30 -3.87
C VAL A 285 2.76 -21.10 -2.38
N THR A 286 3.34 -20.03 -1.84
CA THR A 286 3.24 -19.63 -0.43
C THR A 286 1.91 -18.93 -0.14
N LEU A 287 1.66 -18.53 1.12
CA LEU A 287 0.44 -17.81 1.49
C LEU A 287 0.21 -16.53 0.67
N ASN A 288 1.27 -15.80 0.30
CA ASN A 288 1.13 -14.61 -0.57
C ASN A 288 0.58 -14.99 -1.96
N MET A 289 1.01 -16.13 -2.51
CA MET A 289 0.53 -16.62 -3.81
C MET A 289 -0.93 -17.03 -3.71
N HIS A 290 -1.25 -17.82 -2.68
CA HIS A 290 -2.62 -18.25 -2.40
C HIS A 290 -3.57 -17.05 -2.18
N SER A 291 -3.07 -15.99 -1.53
CA SER A 291 -3.84 -14.78 -1.25
C SER A 291 -4.32 -14.04 -2.50
N LEU A 292 -3.68 -14.25 -3.67
CA LEU A 292 -4.14 -13.69 -4.94
C LEU A 292 -5.54 -14.16 -5.34
N LEU A 293 -5.93 -15.38 -4.94
CA LEU A 293 -7.26 -15.94 -5.20
C LEU A 293 -8.38 -15.20 -4.47
N HIS A 294 -8.04 -14.42 -3.44
CA HIS A 294 -8.99 -13.72 -2.58
C HIS A 294 -8.97 -12.20 -2.79
N LEU A 295 -8.14 -11.67 -3.69
CA LEU A 295 -8.03 -10.22 -3.88
C LEU A 295 -9.30 -9.61 -4.46
N THR A 296 -10.01 -10.30 -5.33
CA THR A 296 -11.28 -9.83 -5.89
C THR A 296 -12.32 -9.67 -4.79
N GLU A 297 -12.42 -10.64 -3.87
CA GLU A 297 -13.30 -10.59 -2.70
C GLU A 297 -12.92 -9.45 -1.75
N CYS A 298 -11.61 -9.21 -1.56
CA CYS A 298 -11.15 -8.05 -0.79
C CYS A 298 -11.57 -6.73 -1.43
N VAL A 299 -11.55 -6.62 -2.76
CA VAL A 299 -11.96 -5.40 -3.46
C VAL A 299 -13.47 -5.20 -3.41
N GLU A 300 -14.25 -6.28 -3.50
CA GLU A 300 -15.69 -6.24 -3.27
C GLU A 300 -16.05 -5.75 -1.85
N ASP A 301 -15.30 -6.22 -0.84
CA ASP A 301 -15.56 -5.88 0.56
C ASP A 301 -15.06 -4.46 0.94
N LEU A 302 -13.93 -4.02 0.40
CA LEU A 302 -13.17 -2.87 0.93
C LEU A 302 -12.83 -1.79 -0.10
N GLY A 303 -13.16 -2.00 -1.37
CA GLY A 303 -12.79 -1.12 -2.47
C GLY A 303 -11.40 -1.42 -3.06
N PRO A 304 -10.88 -0.57 -3.96
CA PRO A 304 -9.65 -0.86 -4.71
C PRO A 304 -8.41 -1.16 -3.83
N LEU A 305 -7.47 -1.93 -4.37
CA LEU A 305 -6.27 -2.42 -3.64
C LEU A 305 -5.44 -1.32 -2.95
N TRP A 306 -5.45 -0.10 -3.48
CA TRP A 306 -4.69 1.01 -2.93
C TRP A 306 -5.30 1.59 -1.64
N VAL A 307 -6.61 1.41 -1.41
CA VAL A 307 -7.36 1.97 -0.26
C VAL A 307 -6.84 1.43 1.07
N TYR A 308 -6.53 0.14 1.13
CA TYR A 308 -6.13 -0.56 2.36
C TYR A 308 -4.66 -1.01 2.35
N SER A 309 -3.83 -0.36 1.54
CA SER A 309 -2.40 -0.69 1.45
C SER A 309 -1.61 -0.19 2.66
N CYS A 310 -0.50 -0.88 2.99
CA CYS A 310 0.40 -0.47 4.07
C CYS A 310 1.31 0.72 3.75
N PHE A 311 1.28 1.27 2.52
CA PHE A 311 2.15 2.38 2.10
C PHE A 311 2.10 3.61 3.04
N PRO A 312 0.92 4.13 3.45
CA PRO A 312 0.86 5.29 4.34
C PRO A 312 1.45 5.01 5.72
N PHE A 313 1.28 3.77 6.22
CA PHE A 313 1.78 3.36 7.53
C PHE A 313 3.30 3.23 7.55
N GLU A 314 3.92 2.67 6.49
CA GLU A 314 5.37 2.64 6.36
C GLU A 314 5.98 4.04 6.22
N ASN A 315 5.31 4.94 5.50
CA ASN A 315 5.75 6.33 5.43
C ASN A 315 5.71 7.01 6.80
N ILE A 316 4.65 6.77 7.56
CA ILE A 316 4.52 7.21 8.95
C ILE A 316 5.64 6.65 9.83
N ASN A 317 5.96 5.36 9.70
CA ASN A 317 7.06 4.74 10.46
C ASN A 317 8.40 5.43 10.16
N GLY A 318 8.65 5.76 8.89
CA GLY A 318 9.82 6.55 8.49
C GLY A 318 9.86 7.92 9.15
N VAL A 319 8.74 8.65 9.15
CA VAL A 319 8.64 9.94 9.84
C VAL A 319 8.87 9.79 11.34
N LEU A 320 8.27 8.79 11.97
CA LEU A 320 8.45 8.53 13.41
C LEU A 320 9.91 8.23 13.74
N MET A 321 10.61 7.47 12.90
CA MET A 321 12.04 7.18 13.07
C MET A 321 12.93 8.43 12.98
N GLU A 322 12.53 9.45 12.22
CA GLU A 322 13.26 10.72 12.15
C GLU A 322 13.04 11.60 13.39
N LEU A 323 12.07 11.29 14.25
CA LEU A 323 11.75 12.11 15.42
C LEU A 323 12.57 11.76 16.67
N PHE A 324 13.28 10.64 16.69
CA PHE A 324 14.12 10.23 17.81
C PHE A 324 15.55 9.94 17.33
N HIS A 325 16.54 10.50 18.03
CA HIS A 325 17.94 10.47 17.61
C HIS A 325 18.86 9.80 18.64
N GLY A 326 18.36 9.55 19.86
CA GLY A 326 19.10 8.91 20.95
C GLY A 326 18.68 7.47 21.19
N THR A 327 19.53 6.69 21.83
CA THR A 327 19.26 5.29 22.24
C THR A 327 18.61 5.16 23.62
N GLN A 328 18.51 6.28 24.36
CA GLN A 328 17.94 6.31 25.71
C GLN A 328 16.52 6.90 25.71
N ASN A 329 15.61 6.31 26.48
CA ASN A 329 14.22 6.77 26.63
C ASN A 329 13.50 7.00 25.29
N VAL A 330 13.68 6.07 24.34
CA VAL A 330 13.14 6.18 22.98
C VAL A 330 11.62 6.32 22.99
N GLU A 331 10.96 5.61 23.90
CA GLU A 331 9.51 5.68 24.12
C GLU A 331 9.05 7.08 24.51
N LEU A 332 9.78 7.78 25.38
CA LEU A 332 9.46 9.17 25.76
C LEU A 332 9.74 10.14 24.61
N GLN A 333 10.81 9.92 23.84
CA GLN A 333 11.10 10.72 22.65
C GLN A 333 9.97 10.61 21.61
N ILE A 334 9.49 9.39 21.35
CA ILE A 334 8.38 9.15 20.43
C ILE A 334 7.09 9.81 20.95
N ILE A 335 6.73 9.57 22.22
CA ILE A 335 5.51 10.14 22.81
C ILE A 335 5.55 11.66 22.79
N SER A 336 6.67 12.27 23.19
CA SER A 336 6.85 13.72 23.19
C SER A 336 6.71 14.29 21.78
N SER A 337 7.36 13.68 20.80
CA SER A 337 7.31 14.15 19.41
C SER A 337 5.91 14.02 18.80
N VAL A 338 5.23 12.91 19.03
CA VAL A 338 3.85 12.71 18.56
C VAL A 338 2.90 13.68 19.23
N ASN A 339 3.03 13.90 20.54
CA ASN A 339 2.24 14.85 21.30
C ASN A 339 2.43 16.27 20.73
N VAL A 340 3.68 16.70 20.52
CA VAL A 340 3.99 17.98 19.89
C VAL A 340 3.33 18.08 18.51
N LEU A 341 3.48 17.08 17.65
CA LEU A 341 2.90 17.10 16.30
C LEU A 341 1.36 17.15 16.30
N GLN A 342 0.71 16.45 17.23
CA GLN A 342 -0.74 16.42 17.34
C GLN A 342 -1.32 17.72 17.90
N ASN A 343 -0.66 18.33 18.89
CA ASN A 343 -1.13 19.55 19.55
C ASN A 343 -0.60 20.83 18.89
N MET A 344 0.38 20.73 17.98
CA MET A 344 0.95 21.89 17.28
C MET A 344 -0.12 22.75 16.61
N PRO A 345 -1.13 22.23 15.88
CA PRO A 345 -2.16 23.08 15.27
C PRO A 345 -2.87 23.99 16.28
N ASP A 346 -3.20 23.48 17.47
CA ASP A 346 -3.89 24.25 18.50
C ASP A 346 -2.97 25.24 19.20
N VAL A 347 -1.72 24.85 19.45
CA VAL A 347 -0.68 25.79 19.94
C VAL A 347 -0.49 26.94 18.95
N LEU A 348 -0.45 26.65 17.64
CA LEU A 348 -0.28 27.67 16.60
C LEU A 348 -1.49 28.61 16.48
N ARG A 349 -2.71 28.14 16.77
CA ARG A 349 -3.93 28.99 16.76
C ARG A 349 -3.94 30.03 17.87
N ASN A 350 -3.25 29.77 18.98
CA ASN A 350 -3.19 30.65 20.15
C ASN A 350 -1.98 31.60 20.13
N ILE A 351 -1.21 31.64 19.04
CA ILE A 351 -0.07 32.56 18.90
C ILE A 351 -0.52 33.80 18.13
N ASP A 352 -0.64 34.92 18.83
CA ASP A 352 -0.98 36.22 18.24
C ASP A 352 0.25 37.07 17.88
N ASP A 353 1.47 36.58 18.12
CA ASP A 353 2.70 37.31 17.82
C ASP A 353 2.99 37.31 16.29
N PRO A 354 3.00 38.48 15.62
CA PRO A 354 3.20 38.57 14.17
C PRO A 354 4.57 38.09 13.69
N THR A 355 5.60 38.14 14.53
CA THR A 355 6.97 37.69 14.21
C THR A 355 7.04 36.18 14.22
N ILE A 356 6.42 35.55 15.23
CA ILE A 356 6.34 34.10 15.34
C ILE A 356 5.46 33.54 14.23
N LEU A 357 4.32 34.17 13.91
CA LEU A 357 3.48 33.76 12.78
C LEU A 357 4.22 33.80 11.44
N LYS A 358 5.01 34.86 11.16
CA LYS A 358 5.87 34.93 9.97
C LYS A 358 6.94 33.83 9.96
N PHE A 359 7.52 33.50 11.12
CA PHE A 359 8.48 32.41 11.24
C PHE A 359 7.82 31.05 10.96
N ILE A 360 6.64 30.81 11.53
CA ILE A 360 5.83 29.61 11.30
C ILE A 360 5.48 29.48 9.81
N GLU A 361 5.02 30.56 9.16
CA GLU A 361 4.76 30.56 7.72
C GLU A 361 6.01 30.19 6.93
N LYS A 362 7.17 30.78 7.27
CA LYS A 362 8.45 30.46 6.63
C LYS A 362 8.85 28.99 6.81
N MET A 363 8.55 28.39 7.96
CA MET A 363 8.79 26.97 8.26
C MET A 363 7.80 26.05 7.50
N LYS A 364 6.51 26.39 7.45
CA LYS A 364 5.50 25.69 6.65
C LYS A 364 5.87 25.70 5.16
N HIS A 365 6.38 26.83 4.66
CA HIS A 365 6.81 26.98 3.28
C HIS A 365 8.06 26.18 2.91
N LYS A 366 8.98 25.90 3.85
CA LYS A 366 10.15 25.03 3.59
C LYS A 366 9.76 23.56 3.34
N ASN A 367 8.67 23.08 3.92
CA ASN A 367 8.17 21.72 3.71
C ASN A 367 7.16 21.61 2.56
N LEU A 368 6.66 22.73 2.04
CA LEU A 368 5.71 22.82 0.91
C LEU A 368 6.40 22.97 -0.46
N HIS A 369 7.69 22.64 -0.59
CA HIS A 369 8.31 22.57 -1.92
C HIS A 369 7.70 21.49 -2.84
N HIS A 370 6.77 20.67 -2.33
CA HIS A 370 5.70 20.13 -3.16
C HIS A 370 4.61 21.20 -3.31
N LYS A 371 4.84 22.15 -4.22
CA LYS A 371 3.88 23.19 -4.59
C LYS A 371 2.54 22.53 -4.92
N ILE A 372 1.53 22.71 -4.06
CA ILE A 372 0.15 22.78 -4.56
C ILE A 372 0.09 24.13 -5.27
N PRO A 373 -0.05 24.17 -6.60
CA PRO A 373 -0.15 25.43 -7.30
C PRO A 373 -1.54 25.99 -7.03
N ALA A 374 -1.56 27.22 -6.52
CA ALA A 374 -2.73 28.09 -6.62
C ALA A 374 -3.31 27.98 -8.04
N GLY A 375 -4.60 27.70 -8.11
CA GLY A 375 -5.27 27.31 -9.34
C GLY A 375 -5.12 28.34 -10.45
N THR A 376 -5.16 27.84 -11.69
CA THR A 376 -5.38 28.67 -12.87
C THR A 376 -6.32 27.97 -13.84
N LEU A 377 -7.10 28.79 -14.54
CA LEU A 377 -8.16 28.43 -15.50
C LEU A 377 -7.83 27.18 -16.32
N SER A 378 -8.84 26.32 -16.48
CA SER A 378 -8.86 25.24 -17.48
C SER A 378 -7.81 24.13 -17.32
N GLY A 379 -7.34 23.87 -16.09
CA GLY A 379 -6.47 22.72 -15.79
C GLY A 379 -5.00 22.93 -16.18
N SER A 380 -4.58 24.19 -16.29
CA SER A 380 -3.19 24.58 -16.54
C SER A 380 -2.52 25.07 -15.26
N CYS A 381 -1.24 24.75 -15.07
CA CYS A 381 -0.43 25.19 -13.94
C CYS A 381 1.01 25.51 -14.39
N PRO A 382 1.54 26.72 -14.15
CA PRO A 382 2.95 27.01 -14.39
C PRO A 382 3.89 26.19 -13.49
N ILE A 383 4.99 25.65 -14.04
CA ILE A 383 5.99 24.84 -13.31
C ILE A 383 7.34 25.58 -13.27
N GLY A 384 7.92 25.67 -12.08
CA GLY A 384 9.26 26.22 -11.86
C GLY A 384 9.26 27.58 -11.15
N ALA A 385 10.38 28.30 -11.27
CA ALA A 385 10.50 29.69 -10.82
C ALA A 385 9.99 30.60 -11.95
N GLY A 386 9.08 31.52 -11.60
CA GLY A 386 8.60 32.54 -12.52
C GLY A 386 9.56 33.72 -12.58
N SER A 387 9.75 34.29 -13.76
CA SER A 387 10.48 35.55 -13.94
C SER A 387 9.48 36.67 -14.15
N ASN A 388 9.64 37.78 -13.41
CA ASN A 388 8.81 38.96 -13.61
C ASN A 388 9.17 39.59 -14.96
N ILE A 389 8.18 39.93 -15.77
CA ILE A 389 8.40 40.65 -17.02
C ILE A 389 7.56 41.92 -17.04
N ASN A 390 8.13 42.98 -17.63
CA ASN A 390 7.36 44.13 -18.03
C ASN A 390 6.83 43.86 -19.44
N LEU A 391 5.51 43.81 -19.59
CA LEU A 391 4.89 43.72 -20.91
C LEU A 391 5.11 45.06 -21.65
N THR A 392 5.33 44.98 -22.97
CA THR A 392 5.28 46.18 -23.82
C THR A 392 3.85 46.74 -23.82
N GLU A 393 3.69 48.05 -24.02
CA GLU A 393 2.37 48.69 -24.00
C GLU A 393 1.39 48.06 -25.02
N ASP A 394 1.88 47.66 -26.20
CA ASP A 394 1.07 46.97 -27.22
C ASP A 394 0.57 45.59 -26.74
N LEU A 395 1.45 44.79 -26.12
CA LEU A 395 1.09 43.45 -25.64
C LEU A 395 0.20 43.52 -24.39
N PHE A 396 0.43 44.52 -23.53
CA PHE A 396 -0.42 44.81 -22.37
C PHE A 396 -1.82 45.24 -22.81
N GLY A 397 -1.92 46.14 -23.80
CA GLY A 397 -3.18 46.58 -24.38
C GLY A 397 -4.01 45.41 -24.93
N LYS A 398 -3.38 44.54 -25.74
CA LYS A 398 -4.03 43.33 -26.29
C LYS A 398 -4.53 42.38 -25.20
N LEU A 399 -3.72 42.14 -24.16
CA LEU A 399 -4.11 41.29 -23.03
C LEU A 399 -5.31 41.86 -22.25
N VAL A 400 -5.34 43.17 -22.02
CA VAL A 400 -6.47 43.82 -21.34
C VAL A 400 -7.75 43.70 -22.17
N THR A 401 -7.66 43.87 -23.49
CA THR A 401 -8.82 43.77 -24.39
C THR A 401 -9.38 42.34 -24.49
N GLU A 402 -8.52 41.33 -24.62
CA GLU A 402 -8.94 39.93 -24.81
C GLU A 402 -9.42 39.26 -23.53
N VAL A 403 -8.75 39.54 -22.40
CA VAL A 403 -9.00 38.82 -21.13
C VAL A 403 -9.82 39.66 -20.14
N ASN A 404 -10.17 40.91 -20.53
CA ASN A 404 -10.90 41.89 -19.73
C ASN A 404 -10.37 42.05 -18.29
N PHE A 405 -9.05 41.95 -18.14
CA PHE A 405 -8.36 41.93 -16.86
C PHE A 405 -7.06 42.70 -16.95
N LYS A 406 -6.80 43.59 -15.98
CA LYS A 406 -5.59 44.41 -15.91
C LYS A 406 -4.63 43.82 -14.85
N PRO A 407 -3.61 43.03 -15.25
CA PRO A 407 -2.70 42.42 -14.28
C PRO A 407 -1.78 43.46 -13.65
N SER A 408 -1.61 43.38 -12.33
CA SER A 408 -0.67 44.22 -11.58
C SER A 408 0.78 43.74 -11.65
N LYS A 409 0.99 42.45 -11.92
CA LYS A 409 2.30 41.82 -12.17
C LYS A 409 2.14 40.69 -13.17
N VAL A 410 3.14 40.48 -14.01
CA VAL A 410 3.15 39.42 -15.03
C VAL A 410 4.38 38.56 -14.84
N PHE A 411 4.15 37.25 -14.71
CA PHE A 411 5.22 36.27 -14.55
C PHE A 411 5.27 35.35 -15.77
N THR A 412 6.46 35.10 -16.27
CA THR A 412 6.71 34.08 -17.31
C THR A 412 7.33 32.84 -16.69
N TYR A 413 6.96 31.68 -17.23
CA TYR A 413 7.45 30.38 -16.82
C TYR A 413 7.90 29.60 -18.04
N LYS A 414 9.04 28.90 -17.95
CA LYS A 414 9.56 28.06 -19.04
C LYS A 414 8.78 26.76 -19.23
N ARG A 415 7.95 26.38 -18.25
CA ARG A 415 7.19 25.12 -18.25
C ARG A 415 5.78 25.34 -17.74
N ILE A 416 4.82 24.63 -18.32
CA ILE A 416 3.43 24.59 -17.85
C ILE A 416 2.95 23.14 -17.84
N SER A 417 2.27 22.73 -16.76
CA SER A 417 1.48 21.50 -16.73
C SER A 417 0.09 21.83 -17.26
N HIS A 418 -0.37 21.15 -18.30
CA HIS A 418 -1.74 21.26 -18.78
C HIS A 418 -2.35 19.86 -18.82
N ARG A 419 -3.35 19.60 -17.98
CA ARG A 419 -4.06 18.30 -17.91
C ARG A 419 -3.11 17.09 -17.83
N GLY A 420 -2.05 17.21 -17.03
CA GLY A 420 -1.06 16.15 -16.82
C GLY A 420 0.11 16.11 -17.82
N LEU A 421 0.08 16.92 -18.88
CA LEU A 421 1.20 17.07 -19.82
C LEU A 421 2.09 18.23 -19.40
N ILE A 422 3.42 18.05 -19.41
CA ILE A 422 4.37 19.14 -19.17
C ILE A 422 4.82 19.69 -20.53
N LEU A 423 4.42 20.92 -20.82
CA LEU A 423 4.83 21.67 -22.00
C LEU A 423 6.01 22.57 -21.65
N HIS A 424 6.98 22.65 -22.54
CA HIS A 424 8.18 23.47 -22.41
C HIS A 424 8.15 24.58 -23.46
N SER A 425 8.59 25.79 -23.10
CA SER A 425 8.87 26.81 -24.11
C SER A 425 10.06 26.35 -24.96
N ALA A 426 9.97 26.47 -26.29
CA ALA A 426 11.13 26.30 -27.15
C ALA A 426 12.23 27.30 -26.74
N ALA A 427 13.49 26.84 -26.76
CA ALA A 427 14.65 27.63 -26.37
C ALA A 427 14.92 28.76 -27.34
#